data_AF-A0A3B8UC54-F1
#
_entry.id   AF-A0A3B8UC54-F1
#
_cell.length_a   1.000
_cell.length_b   1.000
_cell.length_c   1.000
_cell.angle_alpha   90.00
_cell.angle_beta   90.00
_cell.angle_gamma   90.00
#
_symmetry.space_group_name_H-M   'P 1'
#
loop_
_entity.id
_entity.type
_entity.pdbx_description
1 polymer ?
#
loop_
_entity_poly.entity_id
_entity_poly.type
_entity_poly.pdbx_seq_one_letter_code
_entity_poly.pdbx_strand_id
1 'polypeptide(L)'
;MKEKVQSFGRFLSGMVMPNIGAFIAWGLITALFIAAGWFPNEQLATMVSPMLSYLLPTLIAYTGGKMVGGQRGAVMGAIATIGVICGAPDYPMLMGAMIMGPLGGWVIKKFDKAVEGKIPAGFEMLVNNFSIGILGMLLAIVGFYLIGPVMAGVLVFLQGGVDILVNMGLLPLVSIFVEPAKVLFLNNAINHGIFTPLGAEQVKTLGKSVFYMIETNPGAGAGVLLAYWMFSKDKATKDSAPGALIVHVLGGIHEIYFPYVL
;
A
#
# COMPACT_ATOMS: atom_id res chain seq x y z
N MET A 1 23.94 8.64 0.67
CA MET A 1 22.60 8.60 0.03
C MET A 1 22.11 7.16 -0.16
N LYS A 2 22.91 6.25 -0.75
CA LYS A 2 22.54 4.82 -0.93
C LYS A 2 22.07 4.13 0.35
N GLU A 3 22.78 4.30 1.47
CA GLU A 3 22.40 3.70 2.76
C GLU A 3 21.07 4.20 3.32
N LYS A 4 20.77 5.51 3.18
CA LYS A 4 19.51 6.11 3.64
C LYS A 4 18.31 5.61 2.81
N VAL A 5 18.49 5.47 1.50
CA VAL A 5 17.47 4.89 0.60
C VAL A 5 17.24 3.41 0.93
N GLN A 6 18.31 2.64 1.14
CA GLN A 6 18.20 1.24 1.53
C GLN A 6 17.63 1.05 2.95
N SER A 7 17.87 1.95 3.89
CA SER A 7 17.21 1.91 5.20
C SER A 7 15.73 2.24 5.10
N PHE A 8 15.35 3.13 4.19
CA PHE A 8 13.94 3.50 3.98
C PHE A 8 13.16 2.34 3.31
N GLY A 9 13.70 1.73 2.25
CA GLY A 9 13.10 0.54 1.63
C GLY A 9 12.92 -0.61 2.62
N ARG A 10 13.99 -0.96 3.36
CA ARG A 10 13.92 -1.98 4.43
C ARG A 10 12.87 -1.66 5.50
N PHE A 11 12.69 -0.39 5.85
CA PHE A 11 11.68 0.03 6.79
C PHE A 11 10.27 -0.21 6.23
N LEU A 12 10.00 0.22 5.00
CA LEU A 12 8.70 -0.02 4.33
C LEU A 12 8.42 -1.51 4.15
N SER A 13 9.41 -2.28 3.69
CA SER A 13 9.33 -3.74 3.58
C SER A 13 9.02 -4.39 4.93
N GLY A 14 9.66 -3.93 6.01
CA GLY A 14 9.40 -4.36 7.38
C GLY A 14 7.97 -4.08 7.88
N MET A 15 7.24 -3.15 7.26
CA MET A 15 5.84 -2.91 7.57
C MET A 15 4.89 -3.89 6.87
N VAL A 16 5.27 -4.38 5.69
CA VAL A 16 4.40 -5.22 4.84
C VAL A 16 4.69 -6.70 5.02
N MET A 17 5.97 -7.10 5.09
CA MET A 17 6.38 -8.51 5.13
C MET A 17 5.76 -9.31 6.28
N PRO A 18 5.67 -8.79 7.53
CA PRO A 18 4.99 -9.51 8.61
C PRO A 18 3.49 -9.75 8.35
N ASN A 19 2.90 -8.99 7.42
CA ASN A 19 1.49 -9.03 7.06
C ASN A 19 1.25 -9.77 5.72
N ILE A 20 2.27 -10.38 5.11
CA ILE A 20 2.15 -10.98 3.76
C ILE A 20 1.06 -12.06 3.69
N GLY A 21 0.80 -12.78 4.79
CA GLY A 21 -0.28 -13.76 4.86
C GLY A 21 -1.66 -13.15 4.58
N ALA A 22 -1.91 -11.90 5.00
CA ALA A 22 -3.16 -11.21 4.72
C ALA A 22 -3.28 -10.85 3.23
N PHE A 23 -2.18 -10.44 2.59
CA PHE A 23 -2.14 -10.20 1.15
C PHE A 23 -2.39 -11.49 0.35
N ILE A 24 -1.78 -12.61 0.77
CA ILE A 24 -2.01 -13.93 0.15
C ILE A 24 -3.47 -14.33 0.29
N ALA A 25 -4.06 -14.21 1.49
CA ALA A 25 -5.47 -14.53 1.71
C ALA A 25 -6.41 -13.68 0.83
N TRP A 26 -6.17 -12.36 0.79
CA TRP A 26 -6.91 -11.46 -0.10
C TRP A 26 -6.75 -11.86 -1.57
N GLY A 27 -5.52 -12.15 -2.02
CA GLY A 27 -5.24 -12.54 -3.39
C GLY A 27 -5.90 -13.87 -3.79
N LEU A 28 -5.92 -14.86 -2.89
CA LEU A 28 -6.62 -16.13 -3.11
C LEU A 28 -8.13 -15.94 -3.21
N ILE A 29 -8.73 -15.16 -2.30
CA ILE A 29 -10.17 -14.85 -2.34
C ILE A 29 -10.50 -14.14 -3.65
N THR A 30 -9.67 -13.20 -4.08
CA THR A 30 -9.83 -12.46 -5.32
C THR A 30 -9.75 -13.39 -6.53
N ALA A 31 -8.71 -14.22 -6.61
CA ALA A 31 -8.51 -15.16 -7.71
C ALA A 31 -9.63 -16.21 -7.83
N LEU A 32 -10.20 -16.64 -6.70
CA LEU A 32 -11.24 -17.65 -6.68
C LEU A 32 -12.62 -17.06 -6.96
N PHE A 33 -13.04 -16.03 -6.22
CA PHE A 33 -14.48 -15.75 -6.08
C PHE A 33 -15.01 -14.55 -6.86
N ILE A 34 -14.15 -13.67 -7.41
CA ILE A 34 -14.64 -12.57 -8.25
C ILE A 34 -15.31 -13.10 -9.53
N ALA A 35 -16.03 -12.24 -10.25
CA ALA A 35 -16.72 -12.63 -11.48
C ALA A 35 -15.79 -13.26 -12.54
N ALA A 36 -14.55 -12.75 -12.63
CA ALA A 36 -13.50 -13.29 -13.50
C ALA A 36 -12.64 -14.40 -12.86
N GLY A 37 -12.97 -14.79 -11.63
CA GLY A 37 -12.23 -15.78 -10.85
C GLY A 37 -12.50 -17.22 -11.29
N TRP A 38 -11.76 -18.15 -10.70
CA TRP A 38 -11.85 -19.58 -11.04
C TRP A 38 -13.13 -20.27 -10.55
N PHE A 39 -13.69 -19.77 -9.45
CA PHE A 39 -14.92 -20.26 -8.85
C PHE A 39 -15.82 -19.09 -8.42
N PRO A 40 -16.40 -18.34 -9.37
CA PRO A 40 -17.11 -17.10 -9.08
C PRO A 40 -18.22 -17.28 -8.05
N ASN A 41 -18.24 -16.42 -7.03
CA ASN A 41 -19.26 -16.38 -6.00
C ASN A 41 -19.43 -14.94 -5.50
N GLU A 42 -20.54 -14.30 -5.88
CA GLU A 42 -20.79 -12.89 -5.57
C GLU A 42 -20.77 -12.59 -4.06
N GLN A 43 -21.33 -13.48 -3.23
CA GLN A 43 -21.36 -13.28 -1.78
C GLN A 43 -19.95 -13.32 -1.18
N LEU A 44 -19.11 -14.27 -1.60
CA LEU A 44 -17.74 -14.37 -1.12
C LEU A 44 -16.85 -13.25 -1.69
N ALA A 45 -17.10 -12.82 -2.93
CA ALA A 45 -16.38 -11.71 -3.57
C ALA A 45 -16.54 -10.38 -2.81
N THR A 46 -17.64 -10.21 -2.04
CA THR A 46 -17.83 -9.01 -1.21
C THR A 46 -16.71 -8.78 -0.19
N MET A 47 -15.94 -9.81 0.18
CA MET A 47 -14.79 -9.69 1.09
C MET A 47 -13.59 -8.96 0.48
N VAL A 48 -13.45 -8.98 -0.85
CA VAL A 48 -12.26 -8.46 -1.56
C VAL A 48 -12.04 -6.97 -1.28
N SER A 49 -13.10 -6.17 -1.41
CA SER A 49 -13.01 -4.71 -1.26
C SER A 49 -12.69 -4.29 0.20
N PRO A 50 -13.39 -4.78 1.24
CA PRO A 50 -13.03 -4.49 2.63
C PRO A 50 -11.60 -4.94 3.00
N MET A 51 -11.14 -6.07 2.48
CA MET A 51 -9.77 -6.53 2.73
C MET A 51 -8.75 -5.57 2.13
N LEU A 52 -8.90 -5.19 0.86
CA LEU A 52 -7.98 -4.29 0.17
C LEU A 52 -7.99 -2.87 0.75
N SER A 53 -9.17 -2.32 1.02
CA SER A 53 -9.32 -0.91 1.41
C SER A 53 -9.15 -0.67 2.90
N TYR A 54 -9.44 -1.66 3.76
CA TYR A 54 -9.37 -1.49 5.22
C TYR A 54 -8.35 -2.42 5.87
N LEU A 55 -8.46 -3.73 5.66
CA LEU A 55 -7.63 -4.71 6.38
C LEU A 55 -6.14 -4.51 6.09
N LEU A 56 -5.74 -4.52 4.82
CA LEU A 56 -4.33 -4.45 4.42
C LEU A 56 -3.67 -3.13 4.84
N PRO A 57 -4.24 -1.93 4.57
CA PRO A 57 -3.65 -0.68 5.01
C PRO A 57 -3.57 -0.59 6.53
N THR A 58 -4.62 -1.01 7.25
CA THR A 58 -4.63 -0.94 8.72
C THR A 58 -3.55 -1.84 9.33
N LEU A 59 -3.34 -3.04 8.81
CA LEU A 59 -2.28 -3.95 9.26
C LEU A 59 -0.88 -3.39 9.01
N ILE A 60 -0.66 -2.77 7.85
CA ILE A 60 0.60 -2.09 7.53
C ILE A 60 0.87 -0.95 8.50
N ALA A 61 -0.13 -0.09 8.73
CA ALA A 61 -0.01 1.03 9.63
C ALA A 61 0.21 0.58 11.09
N TYR A 62 -0.48 -0.48 11.49
CA TYR A 62 -0.30 -1.10 12.80
C TYR A 62 1.15 -1.57 12.98
N THR A 63 1.71 -2.29 12.00
CA THR A 63 3.11 -2.74 12.05
C THR A 63 4.09 -1.57 12.04
N GLY A 64 3.90 -0.56 11.17
CA GLY A 64 4.77 0.64 11.15
C GLY A 64 4.71 1.45 12.44
N GLY A 65 3.51 1.63 12.99
CA GLY A 65 3.31 2.27 14.29
C GLY A 65 4.00 1.49 15.41
N LYS A 66 3.94 0.15 15.36
CA LYS A 66 4.63 -0.74 16.31
C LYS A 66 6.15 -0.59 16.24
N MET A 67 6.70 -0.52 15.04
CA MET A 67 8.14 -0.36 14.82
C MET A 67 8.69 0.94 15.42
N VAL A 68 7.89 2.00 15.47
CA VAL A 68 8.32 3.31 16.01
C VAL A 68 7.98 3.48 17.50
N GLY A 69 6.73 3.19 17.88
CA GLY A 69 6.14 3.51 19.19
C GLY A 69 5.63 2.29 19.97
N GLY A 70 6.04 1.08 19.61
CA GLY A 70 5.60 -0.15 20.29
C GLY A 70 4.10 -0.39 20.19
N GLN A 71 3.53 -1.14 21.13
CA GLN A 71 2.13 -1.54 21.07
C GLN A 71 1.14 -0.35 21.00
N ARG A 72 1.45 0.74 21.71
CA ARG A 72 0.63 1.96 21.71
C ARG A 72 0.70 2.67 20.36
N GLY A 73 1.88 2.70 19.75
CA GLY A 73 2.07 3.20 18.39
C GLY A 73 1.32 2.38 17.35
N ALA A 74 1.24 1.07 17.54
CA ALA A 74 0.50 0.18 16.65
C ALA A 74 -1.00 0.54 16.59
N VAL A 75 -1.63 0.68 17.76
CA VAL A 75 -3.04 1.06 17.87
C VAL A 75 -3.27 2.48 17.33
N MET A 76 -2.42 3.45 17.67
CA MET A 76 -2.53 4.82 17.16
C MET A 76 -2.39 4.90 15.64
N GLY A 77 -1.42 4.16 15.07
CA GLY A 77 -1.21 4.09 13.63
C GLY A 77 -2.42 3.51 12.89
N ALA A 78 -3.04 2.47 13.45
CA ALA A 78 -4.28 1.90 12.93
C ALA A 78 -5.42 2.92 12.93
N ILE A 79 -5.66 3.63 14.05
CA ILE A 79 -6.69 4.67 14.15
C ILE A 79 -6.46 5.78 13.11
N ALA A 80 -5.22 6.30 13.05
CA ALA A 80 -4.86 7.38 12.13
C ALA A 80 -5.10 7.00 10.65
N THR A 81 -4.86 5.73 10.31
CA THR A 81 -5.02 5.21 8.95
C THR A 81 -6.47 5.12 8.50
N ILE A 82 -7.42 4.87 9.42
CA ILE A 82 -8.85 4.93 9.09
C ILE A 82 -9.23 6.30 8.56
N GLY A 83 -8.71 7.38 9.17
CA GLY A 83 -8.92 8.74 8.68
C GLY A 83 -8.47 8.91 7.22
N VAL A 84 -7.30 8.38 6.88
CA VAL A 84 -6.75 8.42 5.53
C VAL A 84 -7.60 7.63 4.53
N ILE A 85 -8.02 6.42 4.89
CA ILE A 85 -8.87 5.57 4.04
C ILE A 85 -10.17 6.30 3.73
N CYS A 86 -10.83 6.85 4.75
CA CYS A 86 -12.08 7.59 4.56
C CYS A 86 -11.91 8.92 3.83
N GLY A 87 -10.73 9.54 3.89
CA GLY A 87 -10.42 10.80 3.21
C GLY A 87 -10.21 10.66 1.70
N ALA A 88 -9.99 9.43 1.22
CA ALA A 88 -9.82 9.14 -0.20
C ALA A 88 -10.34 7.72 -0.52
N PRO A 89 -11.68 7.53 -0.55
CA PRO A 89 -12.32 6.22 -0.61
C PRO A 89 -12.08 5.48 -1.94
N ASP A 90 -11.74 6.21 -3.00
CA ASP A 90 -11.57 5.66 -4.34
C ASP A 90 -10.21 4.96 -4.56
N TYR A 91 -9.31 5.03 -3.57
CA TYR A 91 -7.96 4.49 -3.69
C TYR A 91 -7.59 3.65 -2.45
N PRO A 92 -7.06 2.43 -2.62
CA PRO A 92 -6.49 1.68 -1.51
C PRO A 92 -5.31 2.44 -0.86
N MET A 93 -5.49 2.90 0.37
CA MET A 93 -4.55 3.81 1.05
C MET A 93 -3.33 3.12 1.68
N LEU A 94 -2.69 2.20 0.94
CA LEU A 94 -1.50 1.48 1.40
C LEU A 94 -0.30 2.42 1.61
N MET A 95 -0.07 3.36 0.68
CA MET A 95 0.95 4.41 0.87
C MET A 95 0.61 5.34 2.04
N GLY A 96 -0.67 5.69 2.18
CA GLY A 96 -1.16 6.50 3.30
C GLY A 96 -0.90 5.84 4.65
N ALA A 97 -1.18 4.53 4.75
CA ALA A 97 -0.85 3.71 5.91
C ALA A 97 0.66 3.65 6.20
N MET A 98 1.48 3.56 5.14
CA MET A 98 2.94 3.56 5.27
C MET A 98 3.50 4.83 5.91
N ILE A 99 2.81 5.96 5.72
CA ILE A 99 3.19 7.25 6.30
C ILE A 99 2.57 7.41 7.70
N MET A 100 1.26 7.17 7.82
CA MET A 100 0.52 7.47 9.05
C MET A 100 0.78 6.49 10.19
N GLY A 101 1.09 5.23 9.89
CA GLY A 101 1.49 4.25 10.92
C GLY A 101 2.69 4.72 11.73
N PRO A 102 3.87 4.91 11.10
CA PRO A 102 5.06 5.43 11.75
C PRO A 102 4.87 6.80 12.38
N LEU A 103 4.09 7.70 11.76
CA LEU A 103 3.77 9.01 12.32
C LEU A 103 3.00 8.89 13.63
N GLY A 104 1.96 8.04 13.69
CA GLY A 104 1.23 7.74 14.93
C GLY A 104 2.14 7.15 16.00
N GLY A 105 3.01 6.21 15.62
CA GLY A 105 4.03 5.67 16.51
C GLY A 105 5.01 6.74 17.04
N TRP A 106 5.39 7.71 16.21
CA TRP A 106 6.26 8.82 16.61
C TRP A 106 5.57 9.79 17.56
N VAL A 107 4.32 10.17 17.28
CA VAL A 107 3.52 11.07 18.12
C VAL A 107 3.34 10.49 19.52
N ILE A 108 2.92 9.21 19.63
CA ILE A 108 2.73 8.60 20.95
C ILE A 108 4.05 8.42 21.69
N LYS A 109 5.13 8.06 20.99
CA LYS A 109 6.46 7.95 21.60
C LYS A 109 6.94 9.28 22.17
N LYS A 110 6.62 10.40 21.51
CA LYS A 110 6.94 11.75 22.00
C LYS A 110 6.07 12.13 23.19
N PHE A 111 4.78 11.82 23.14
CA PHE A 111 3.88 12.02 24.28
C PHE A 111 4.34 11.23 25.51
N ASP A 112 4.66 9.95 25.34
CA ASP A 112 5.07 9.05 26.42
C ASP A 112 6.31 9.55 27.15
N LYS A 113 7.32 10.00 26.39
CA LYS A 113 8.51 10.64 26.97
C LYS A 113 8.20 11.94 27.71
N ALA A 114 7.16 12.68 27.31
CA ALA A 114 6.81 13.95 27.94
C ALA A 114 6.05 13.75 29.27
N VAL A 115 5.33 12.63 29.43
CA VAL A 115 4.54 12.29 30.62
C VAL A 115 5.24 11.29 31.56
N GLU A 116 6.38 10.74 31.15
CA GLU A 116 7.20 9.83 31.95
C GLU A 116 7.50 10.42 33.34
N GLY A 117 7.24 9.65 34.40
CA GLY A 117 7.43 10.07 35.79
C GLY A 117 6.45 11.12 36.31
N LYS A 118 5.49 11.59 35.50
CA LYS A 118 4.50 12.60 35.88
C LYS A 118 3.10 12.02 36.16
N ILE A 119 2.89 10.74 35.86
CA ILE A 119 1.60 10.09 36.01
C ILE A 119 1.48 9.54 37.44
N PRO A 120 0.45 9.94 38.21
CA PRO A 120 0.21 9.36 39.53
C PRO A 120 -0.07 7.85 39.43
N ALA A 121 0.39 7.10 40.43
CA ALA A 121 0.15 5.66 40.51
C ALA A 121 -1.36 5.35 40.44
N GLY A 122 -1.74 4.36 39.64
CA GLY A 122 -3.15 3.99 39.40
C GLY A 122 -3.82 4.72 38.24
N PHE A 123 -3.28 5.84 37.73
CA PHE A 123 -3.81 6.55 36.55
C PHE A 123 -3.16 6.14 35.22
N GLU A 124 -2.14 5.28 35.26
CA GLU A 124 -1.35 4.89 34.09
C GLU A 124 -2.20 4.34 32.94
N MET A 125 -3.09 3.37 33.21
CA MET A 125 -3.97 2.82 32.17
C MET A 125 -4.91 3.88 31.58
N LEU A 126 -5.41 4.81 32.42
CA LEU A 126 -6.29 5.87 31.97
C LEU A 126 -5.53 6.82 31.02
N VAL A 127 -4.37 7.33 31.43
CA VAL A 127 -3.54 8.21 30.59
C VAL A 127 -3.09 7.49 29.33
N ASN A 128 -2.68 6.22 29.43
CA ASN A 128 -2.17 5.44 28.31
C ASN A 128 -3.24 5.22 27.24
N ASN A 129 -4.47 4.88 27.63
CA ASN A 129 -5.56 4.62 26.69
C ASN A 129 -6.18 5.91 26.16
N PHE A 130 -6.42 6.91 27.01
CA PHE A 130 -7.00 8.19 26.57
C PHE A 130 -6.06 8.97 25.65
N SER A 131 -4.74 8.94 25.91
CA SER A 131 -3.78 9.58 25.00
C SER A 131 -3.77 8.94 23.61
N ILE A 132 -3.83 7.61 23.52
CA ILE A 132 -3.98 6.93 22.22
C ILE A 132 -5.28 7.34 21.54
N GLY A 133 -6.40 7.33 22.28
CA GLY A 133 -7.71 7.69 21.74
C GLY A 133 -7.77 9.13 21.22
N ILE A 134 -7.36 10.10 22.04
CA ILE A 134 -7.43 11.53 21.69
C ILE A 134 -6.45 11.88 20.59
N LEU A 135 -5.17 11.52 20.73
CA LEU A 135 -4.16 11.85 19.72
C LEU A 135 -4.37 11.05 18.43
N GLY A 136 -4.83 9.80 18.53
CA GLY A 136 -5.21 8.98 17.39
C GLY A 136 -6.39 9.59 16.62
N MET A 137 -7.43 10.05 17.33
CA MET A 137 -8.56 10.77 16.72
C MET A 137 -8.08 12.03 15.99
N LEU A 138 -7.23 12.84 16.62
CA LEU A 138 -6.70 14.05 15.99
C LEU A 138 -5.90 13.72 14.72
N LEU A 139 -5.04 12.70 14.77
CA LEU A 139 -4.29 12.25 13.58
C LEU A 139 -5.21 11.69 12.49
N ALA A 140 -6.28 10.99 12.85
CA ALA A 140 -7.27 10.51 11.89
C ALA A 140 -7.99 11.67 11.19
N ILE A 141 -8.42 12.70 11.94
CA ILE A 141 -9.04 13.90 11.37
C ILE A 141 -8.07 14.61 10.42
N VAL A 142 -6.81 14.79 10.83
CA VAL A 142 -5.78 15.38 9.96
C VAL A 142 -5.57 14.54 8.71
N GLY A 143 -5.44 13.21 8.85
CA GLY A 143 -5.29 12.29 7.73
C GLY A 143 -6.45 12.38 6.73
N PHE A 144 -7.68 12.48 7.23
CA PHE A 144 -8.89 12.60 6.41
C PHE A 144 -8.87 13.81 5.48
N TYR A 145 -8.55 14.99 6.00
CA TYR A 145 -8.54 16.21 5.20
C TYR A 145 -7.28 16.38 4.36
N LEU A 146 -6.14 15.86 4.81
CA LEU A 146 -4.84 16.10 4.17
C LEU A 146 -4.56 15.13 3.01
N ILE A 147 -5.09 13.90 3.05
CA ILE A 147 -4.74 12.89 2.05
C ILE A 147 -5.26 13.22 0.65
N GLY A 148 -6.48 13.73 0.53
CA GLY A 148 -7.10 14.05 -0.77
C GLY A 148 -6.24 15.02 -1.60
N PRO A 149 -5.90 16.21 -1.06
CA PRO A 149 -5.01 17.16 -1.74
C PRO A 149 -3.63 16.58 -2.07
N VAL A 150 -3.06 15.77 -1.17
CA VAL A 150 -1.75 15.13 -1.40
C VAL A 150 -1.84 14.16 -2.58
N MET A 151 -2.87 13.31 -2.62
CA MET A 151 -3.07 12.37 -3.72
C MET A 151 -3.32 13.07 -5.05
N ALA A 152 -4.10 14.15 -5.05
CA ALA A 152 -4.30 14.96 -6.25
C ALA A 152 -2.97 15.53 -6.77
N GLY A 153 -2.12 16.05 -5.87
CA GLY A 153 -0.78 16.54 -6.24
C GLY A 153 0.11 15.44 -6.83
N VAL A 154 0.11 14.25 -6.22
CA VAL A 154 0.87 13.09 -6.74
C VAL A 154 0.38 12.69 -8.12
N LEU A 155 -0.94 12.64 -8.34
CA LEU A 155 -1.55 12.30 -9.63
C LEU A 155 -1.15 13.30 -10.72
N VAL A 156 -1.25 14.60 -10.46
CA VAL A 156 -0.84 15.66 -11.41
C VAL A 156 0.63 15.53 -11.78
N PHE A 157 1.50 15.26 -10.80
CA PHE A 157 2.92 15.06 -11.07
C PHE A 157 3.20 13.82 -11.94
N LEU A 158 2.58 12.69 -11.59
CA LEU A 158 2.73 11.45 -12.37
C LEU A 158 2.17 11.60 -13.78
N GLN A 159 1.02 12.24 -13.93
CA GLN A 159 0.40 12.52 -15.22
C GLN A 159 1.31 13.39 -16.09
N GLY A 160 1.84 14.50 -15.56
CA GLY A 160 2.76 15.35 -16.30
C GLY A 160 4.02 14.59 -16.77
N GLY A 161 4.56 13.70 -15.93
CA GLY A 161 5.69 12.84 -16.30
C GLY A 161 5.35 11.87 -17.45
N VAL A 162 4.19 11.22 -17.39
CA VAL A 162 3.71 10.32 -18.45
C VAL A 162 3.45 11.09 -19.74
N ASP A 163 2.76 12.23 -19.67
CA ASP A 163 2.38 13.03 -20.84
C ASP A 163 3.60 13.52 -21.63
N ILE A 164 4.68 13.94 -20.96
CA ILE A 164 5.94 14.30 -21.62
C ILE A 164 6.50 13.12 -22.42
N LEU A 165 6.56 11.94 -21.82
CA LEU A 165 7.12 10.75 -22.47
C LEU A 165 6.26 10.27 -23.63
N VAL A 166 4.94 10.34 -23.50
CA VAL A 166 3.98 10.02 -24.56
C VAL A 166 4.13 10.98 -25.73
N ASN A 167 4.18 12.28 -25.47
CA ASN A 167 4.31 13.31 -26.52
C ASN A 167 5.65 13.23 -27.26
N MET A 168 6.71 12.77 -26.60
CA MET A 168 8.01 12.52 -27.23
C MET A 168 8.09 11.16 -27.96
N GLY A 169 7.03 10.35 -27.95
CA GLY A 169 7.04 9.01 -28.55
C GLY A 169 7.87 7.97 -27.78
N LEU A 170 8.24 8.27 -26.53
CA LEU A 170 9.12 7.45 -25.69
C LEU A 170 8.33 6.52 -24.76
N LEU A 171 7.27 5.89 -25.27
CA LEU A 171 6.41 4.96 -24.51
C LEU A 171 7.19 3.88 -23.73
N PRO A 172 8.28 3.27 -24.23
CA PRO A 172 9.04 2.28 -23.46
C PRO A 172 9.69 2.83 -22.18
N LEU A 173 9.93 4.14 -22.10
CA LEU A 173 10.52 4.78 -20.92
C LEU A 173 9.49 5.10 -19.84
N VAL A 174 8.19 5.02 -20.15
CA VAL A 174 7.11 5.23 -19.16
C VAL A 174 7.24 4.26 -17.99
N SER A 175 7.72 3.03 -18.22
CA SER A 175 7.98 2.05 -17.17
C SER A 175 8.99 2.52 -16.10
N ILE A 176 9.90 3.45 -16.42
CA ILE A 176 10.84 4.02 -15.44
C ILE A 176 10.09 4.81 -14.35
N PHE A 177 8.94 5.41 -14.69
CA PHE A 177 8.09 6.13 -13.74
C PHE A 177 7.03 5.23 -13.11
N VAL A 178 6.41 4.36 -13.92
CA VAL A 178 5.29 3.52 -13.49
C VAL A 178 5.72 2.46 -12.50
N GLU A 179 6.83 1.76 -12.73
CA GLU A 179 7.24 0.63 -11.89
C GLU A 179 7.58 1.06 -10.44
N PRO A 180 8.35 2.14 -10.19
CA PRO A 180 8.55 2.63 -8.83
C PRO A 180 7.26 3.06 -8.14
N ALA A 181 6.34 3.70 -8.87
CA ALA A 181 5.07 4.16 -8.32
C ALA A 181 4.14 2.97 -8.00
N LYS A 182 4.14 1.92 -8.83
CA LYS A 182 3.46 0.66 -8.54
C LYS A 182 3.93 0.04 -7.23
N VAL A 183 5.24 -0.05 -7.01
CA VAL A 183 5.82 -0.62 -5.78
C VAL A 183 5.41 0.19 -4.53
N LEU A 184 5.11 1.48 -4.69
CA LEU A 184 4.53 2.35 -3.66
C LEU A 184 2.99 2.27 -3.58
N PHE A 185 2.38 1.28 -4.24
CA PHE A 185 0.93 1.05 -4.32
C PHE A 185 0.13 2.21 -4.95
N LEU A 186 0.74 2.93 -5.89
CA LEU A 186 0.08 3.97 -6.71
C LEU A 186 -0.47 3.43 -8.03
N ASN A 187 -0.54 2.11 -8.20
CA ASN A 187 -0.99 1.47 -9.43
C ASN A 187 -2.43 1.84 -9.80
N ASN A 188 -3.35 1.86 -8.82
CA ASN A 188 -4.75 2.28 -9.05
C ASN A 188 -4.85 3.76 -9.46
N ALA A 189 -4.04 4.62 -8.84
CA ALA A 189 -3.96 6.03 -9.15
C ALA A 189 -3.47 6.24 -10.60
N ILE A 190 -2.43 5.53 -11.02
CA ILE A 190 -1.90 5.59 -12.38
C ILE A 190 -2.89 5.01 -13.40
N ASN A 191 -3.45 3.83 -13.12
CA ASN A 191 -4.30 3.14 -14.09
C ASN A 191 -5.61 3.90 -14.33
N HIS A 192 -6.32 4.29 -13.26
CA HIS A 192 -7.60 5.01 -13.39
C HIS A 192 -7.42 6.52 -13.64
N GLY A 193 -6.36 7.12 -13.12
CA GLY A 193 -6.12 8.56 -13.25
C GLY A 193 -5.45 8.97 -14.57
N ILE A 194 -4.65 8.09 -15.18
CA ILE A 194 -3.83 8.46 -16.36
C ILE A 194 -4.12 7.54 -17.54
N PHE A 195 -3.86 6.24 -17.42
CA PHE A 195 -3.87 5.33 -18.58
C PHE A 195 -5.26 5.01 -19.09
N THR A 196 -6.25 4.83 -18.22
CA THR A 196 -7.62 4.54 -18.62
C THR A 196 -8.25 5.70 -19.41
N PRO A 197 -8.15 6.98 -18.97
CA PRO A 197 -8.60 8.12 -19.76
C PRO A 197 -7.91 8.25 -21.12
N LEU A 198 -6.57 8.17 -21.16
CA LEU A 198 -5.79 8.24 -22.41
C LEU A 198 -6.14 7.09 -23.36
N GLY A 199 -6.30 5.88 -22.82
CA GLY A 199 -6.71 4.72 -23.58
C GLY A 199 -8.11 4.85 -24.16
N ALA A 200 -9.06 5.40 -23.39
CA ALA A 200 -10.43 5.60 -23.83
C ALA A 200 -10.52 6.62 -24.97
N GLU A 201 -9.72 7.70 -24.91
CA GLU A 201 -9.62 8.68 -25.99
C GLU A 201 -9.00 8.07 -27.25
N GLN A 202 -7.92 7.29 -27.10
CA GLN A 202 -7.25 6.65 -28.22
C GLN A 202 -8.12 5.57 -28.90
N VAL A 203 -8.90 4.80 -28.13
CA VAL A 203 -9.81 3.79 -28.68
C VAL A 203 -10.93 4.44 -29.50
N LYS A 204 -11.44 5.61 -29.10
CA LYS A 204 -12.48 6.30 -29.88
C LYS A 204 -12.06 6.61 -31.31
N THR A 205 -10.76 6.84 -31.55
CA THR A 205 -10.23 7.19 -32.87
C THR A 205 -9.62 6.00 -33.61
N LEU A 206 -8.88 5.14 -32.91
CA LEU A 206 -8.08 4.07 -33.51
C LEU A 206 -8.66 2.66 -33.27
N GLY A 207 -9.72 2.53 -32.46
CA GLY A 207 -10.32 1.26 -32.07
C GLY A 207 -9.46 0.39 -31.14
N LYS A 208 -8.25 0.85 -30.77
CA LYS A 208 -7.29 0.14 -29.91
C LYS A 208 -6.40 1.11 -29.16
N SER A 209 -5.86 0.69 -28.01
CA SER A 209 -4.87 1.47 -27.27
C SER A 209 -3.84 0.58 -26.59
N VAL A 210 -2.57 1.00 -26.66
CA VAL A 210 -1.46 0.38 -25.93
C VAL A 210 -1.47 0.71 -24.44
N PHE A 211 -2.13 1.81 -24.02
CA PHE A 211 -2.16 2.25 -22.63
C PHE A 211 -2.77 1.20 -21.68
N TYR A 212 -3.71 0.39 -22.17
CA TYR A 212 -4.29 -0.72 -21.41
C TYR A 212 -3.32 -1.87 -21.12
N MET A 213 -2.20 -1.96 -21.84
CA MET A 213 -1.21 -3.05 -21.68
C MET A 213 0.00 -2.65 -20.84
N ILE A 214 0.13 -1.37 -20.45
CA ILE A 214 1.32 -0.88 -19.71
C ILE A 214 1.33 -1.46 -18.29
N GLU A 215 0.17 -1.57 -17.66
CA GLU A 215 0.06 -1.94 -16.24
C GLU A 215 -0.05 -3.45 -16.04
N THR A 216 -0.73 -4.15 -16.95
CA THR A 216 -1.22 -5.52 -16.79
C THR A 216 -0.21 -6.63 -17.05
N ASN A 217 1.08 -6.33 -17.21
CA ASN A 217 2.10 -7.35 -17.51
C ASN A 217 2.64 -8.00 -16.22
N PRO A 218 2.41 -9.31 -15.98
CA PRO A 218 2.87 -9.98 -14.77
C PRO A 218 4.33 -10.45 -14.85
N GLY A 219 4.98 -10.39 -16.02
CA GLY A 219 6.27 -11.04 -16.26
C GLY A 219 7.39 -10.54 -15.35
N ALA A 220 7.50 -9.23 -15.14
CA ALA A 220 8.53 -8.64 -14.28
C ALA A 220 8.36 -9.08 -12.82
N GLY A 221 7.15 -8.98 -12.27
CA GLY A 221 6.83 -9.41 -10.91
C GLY A 221 7.05 -10.91 -10.70
N ALA A 222 6.66 -11.74 -11.68
CA ALA A 222 6.91 -13.18 -11.64
C ALA A 222 8.40 -13.51 -11.60
N GLY A 223 9.21 -12.82 -12.41
CA GLY A 223 10.68 -12.97 -12.41
C GLY A 223 11.30 -12.60 -11.06
N VAL A 224 10.83 -11.52 -10.42
CA VAL A 224 11.26 -11.13 -9.08
C VAL A 224 10.92 -12.21 -8.06
N LEU A 225 9.67 -12.68 -8.03
CA LEU A 225 9.22 -13.72 -7.09
C LEU A 225 9.97 -15.05 -7.28
N LEU A 226 10.22 -15.46 -8.53
CA LEU A 226 11.06 -16.62 -8.84
C LEU A 226 12.49 -16.45 -8.32
N ALA A 227 13.08 -15.26 -8.49
CA ALA A 227 14.41 -14.97 -7.98
C ALA A 227 14.46 -15.06 -6.44
N TYR A 228 13.46 -14.52 -5.73
CA TYR A 228 13.36 -14.65 -4.28
C TYR A 228 13.15 -16.09 -3.83
N TRP A 229 12.31 -16.85 -4.54
CA TRP A 229 12.10 -18.27 -4.23
C TRP A 229 13.39 -19.09 -4.38
N MET A 230 14.14 -18.90 -5.47
CA MET A 230 15.35 -19.69 -5.73
C MET A 230 16.56 -19.23 -4.89
N PHE A 231 16.75 -17.91 -4.75
CA PHE A 231 18.03 -17.34 -4.30
C PHE A 231 17.97 -16.54 -2.99
N SER A 232 16.79 -16.31 -2.39
CA SER A 232 16.72 -15.59 -1.12
C SER A 232 17.43 -16.35 0.01
N LYS A 233 18.21 -15.63 0.80
CA LYS A 233 18.82 -16.14 2.03
C LYS A 233 17.90 -16.00 3.25
N ASP A 234 16.98 -15.04 3.20
CA ASP A 234 15.97 -14.89 4.25
C ASP A 234 14.89 -15.94 4.09
N LYS A 235 14.73 -16.77 5.12
CA LYS A 235 13.85 -17.95 5.08
C LYS A 235 12.37 -17.54 4.98
N ALA A 236 11.95 -16.51 5.69
CA ALA A 236 10.55 -16.05 5.65
C ALA A 236 10.16 -15.52 4.26
N THR A 237 11.04 -14.75 3.64
CA THR A 237 10.86 -14.25 2.27
C THR A 237 10.87 -15.40 1.25
N LYS A 238 11.81 -16.34 1.41
CA LYS A 238 11.91 -17.51 0.52
C LYS A 238 10.68 -18.40 0.59
N ASP A 239 10.19 -18.68 1.79
CA ASP A 239 9.07 -19.60 2.02
C ASP A 239 7.71 -18.98 1.60
N SER A 240 7.61 -17.65 1.62
CA SER A 240 6.39 -16.94 1.18
C SER A 240 6.32 -16.70 -0.34
N ALA A 241 7.47 -16.62 -1.03
CA ALA A 241 7.54 -16.30 -2.46
C ALA A 241 6.73 -17.23 -3.38
N PRO A 242 6.67 -18.57 -3.18
CA PRO A 242 5.85 -19.46 -4.02
C PRO A 242 4.35 -19.15 -3.93
N GLY A 243 3.85 -18.87 -2.73
CA GLY A 243 2.44 -18.52 -2.52
C GLY A 243 2.10 -17.19 -3.21
N ALA A 244 2.99 -16.21 -3.07
CA ALA A 244 2.88 -14.93 -3.78
C ALA A 244 2.93 -15.12 -5.31
N LEU A 245 3.78 -16.00 -5.83
CA LEU A 245 3.91 -16.26 -7.27
C LEU A 245 2.63 -16.84 -7.87
N ILE A 246 1.99 -17.78 -7.17
CA ILE A 246 0.71 -18.37 -7.60
C ILE A 246 -0.35 -17.26 -7.69
N VAL A 247 -0.52 -16.48 -6.64
CA VAL A 247 -1.48 -15.37 -6.59
C VAL A 247 -1.19 -14.33 -7.68
N HIS A 248 0.08 -14.00 -7.91
CA HIS A 248 0.52 -13.04 -8.92
C HIS A 248 0.21 -13.51 -10.35
N VAL A 249 0.68 -14.71 -10.72
CA VAL A 249 0.63 -15.20 -12.10
C VAL A 249 -0.76 -15.73 -12.46
N LEU A 250 -1.36 -16.48 -11.55
CA LEU A 250 -2.63 -17.18 -11.80
C LEU A 250 -3.84 -16.36 -11.35
N GLY A 251 -3.68 -15.56 -10.29
CA GLY A 251 -4.71 -14.64 -9.82
C GLY A 251 -4.67 -13.27 -10.48
N GLY A 252 -3.60 -12.91 -11.19
CA GLY A 252 -3.45 -11.59 -11.81
C GLY A 252 -3.35 -10.45 -10.80
N ILE A 253 -2.91 -10.75 -9.57
CA ILE A 253 -2.86 -9.79 -8.47
C ILE A 253 -1.44 -9.25 -8.32
N HIS A 254 -1.19 -8.09 -8.90
CA HIS A 254 0.16 -7.51 -9.01
C HIS A 254 0.66 -6.92 -7.68
N GLU A 255 -0.23 -6.57 -6.76
CA GLU A 255 0.14 -5.96 -5.48
C GLU A 255 0.94 -6.91 -4.57
N ILE A 256 0.85 -8.23 -4.81
CA ILE A 256 1.48 -9.25 -3.97
C ILE A 256 3.02 -9.27 -4.09
N TYR A 257 3.59 -8.81 -5.21
CA TYR A 257 5.04 -8.82 -5.41
C TYR A 257 5.73 -7.55 -4.93
N PHE A 258 5.01 -6.44 -4.76
CA PHE A 258 5.60 -5.15 -4.37
C PHE A 258 6.45 -5.22 -3.09
N PRO A 259 6.03 -5.95 -2.02
CA PRO A 259 6.82 -6.06 -0.79
C PRO A 259 8.19 -6.72 -0.98
N TYR A 260 8.34 -7.54 -2.03
CA TYR A 260 9.60 -8.20 -2.36
C TYR A 260 10.57 -7.25 -3.06
N VAL A 261 10.11 -6.10 -3.57
CA VAL A 261 10.97 -5.09 -4.23
C VAL A 261 11.46 -4.02 -3.25
N LEU A 262 10.66 -3.70 -2.23
CA LEU A 262 10.95 -2.71 -1.18
C LEU A 262 12.15 -3.12 -0.30
#